data_AF-A0A538RVS5-F1
#
_entry.id   AF-A0A538RVS5-F1
#
_cell.length_a   1.000
_cell.length_b   1.000
_cell.length_c   1.000
_cell.angle_alpha   90.00
_cell.angle_beta   90.00
_cell.angle_gamma   90.00
#
_symmetry.space_group_name_H-M   'P 1'
#
loop_
_entity.id
_entity.type
_entity.pdbx_description
1 polymer ?
#
loop_
_entity_poly.entity_id
_entity_poly.type
_entity_poly.pdbx_seq_one_letter_code
_entity_poly.pdbx_strand_id
1 'polypeptide(L)'
;MKQLGLALHGYQDAHRKFPLDDNAGPPLGTFYTSVLSFVEQDNNNPTVGAPVKLFLCPSRRPVDVGPRDDYGAGHHPDWWFQFSPYRGWYSILGGPYFPNHQGGTVTNYAGVSLGRLTNADGSSNTLLLAHKGLAPQYYAGGSPPADNNPEYTTDVTWFEGSGWEHHRDPTRGFFQDSNNV
;
A
#
# COMPACT_ATOMS: atom_id res chain seq x y z
N MET A 1 8.26 -0.81 13.17
CA MET A 1 7.46 -1.79 12.41
C MET A 1 6.47 -2.62 13.23
N LYS A 2 6.68 -2.90 14.53
CA LYS A 2 5.72 -3.71 15.33
C LYS A 2 4.28 -3.19 15.29
N GLN A 3 4.07 -1.89 15.48
CA GLN A 3 2.73 -1.29 15.51
C GLN A 3 2.00 -1.36 14.16
N LEU A 4 2.71 -1.13 13.04
CA LEU A 4 2.13 -1.25 11.71
C LEU A 4 1.74 -2.70 11.39
N GLY A 5 2.57 -3.66 11.81
CA GLY A 5 2.23 -5.08 11.74
C GLY A 5 0.95 -5.41 12.53
N LEU A 6 0.85 -4.98 13.79
CA LEU A 6 -0.35 -5.19 14.60
C LEU A 6 -1.60 -4.56 13.96
N ALA A 7 -1.48 -3.38 13.38
CA ALA A 7 -2.58 -2.73 12.68
C ALA A 7 -3.06 -3.53 11.46
N LEU A 8 -2.12 -4.05 10.65
CA LEU A 8 -2.43 -4.92 9.52
C LEU A 8 -3.10 -6.23 9.98
N HIS A 9 -2.64 -6.82 11.08
CA HIS A 9 -3.30 -8.00 11.67
C HIS A 9 -4.71 -7.68 12.15
N GLY A 10 -4.92 -6.53 12.82
CA GLY A 10 -6.24 -6.07 13.26
C GLY A 10 -7.20 -5.84 12.10
N TYR A 11 -6.73 -5.16 11.04
CA TYR A 11 -7.48 -4.99 9.81
C TYR A 11 -7.85 -6.33 9.19
N GLN A 12 -6.88 -7.23 9.08
CA GLN A 12 -7.09 -8.56 8.52
C GLN A 12 -8.14 -9.34 9.31
N ASP A 13 -8.11 -9.30 10.64
CA ASP A 13 -9.08 -10.01 11.48
C ASP A 13 -10.50 -9.45 11.28
N ALA A 14 -10.63 -8.13 11.21
CA ALA A 14 -11.91 -7.46 10.98
C ALA A 14 -12.49 -7.69 9.57
N HIS A 15 -11.63 -7.74 8.54
CA HIS A 15 -12.06 -7.71 7.14
C HIS A 15 -11.82 -9.02 6.37
N ARG A 16 -11.07 -9.96 6.95
CA ARG A 16 -10.58 -11.23 6.35
C ARG A 16 -9.73 -11.05 5.09
N LYS A 17 -9.18 -9.86 4.89
CA LYS A 17 -8.43 -9.42 3.72
C LYS A 17 -7.39 -8.39 4.14
N PHE A 18 -6.33 -8.22 3.38
CA PHE A 18 -5.42 -7.08 3.60
C PHE A 18 -5.95 -5.81 2.95
N PRO A 19 -5.57 -4.64 3.48
CA PRO A 19 -5.83 -3.39 2.78
C PRO A 19 -4.98 -3.36 1.51
N LEU A 20 -5.49 -2.70 0.48
CA LEU A 20 -4.76 -2.46 -0.76
C LEU A 20 -4.32 -1.00 -0.77
N ASP A 21 -3.25 -0.72 -1.50
CA ASP A 21 -2.89 0.64 -1.83
C ASP A 21 -3.24 0.91 -3.29
N ASP A 22 -4.45 1.41 -3.48
CA ASP A 22 -4.95 1.79 -4.78
C ASP A 22 -6.01 2.88 -4.65
N ASN A 23 -6.04 3.75 -5.64
CA ASN A 23 -7.01 4.85 -5.73
C ASN A 23 -8.14 4.55 -6.72
N ALA A 24 -8.14 3.37 -7.35
CA ALA A 24 -9.09 2.94 -8.37
C ALA A 24 -10.01 1.80 -7.90
N GLY A 25 -11.02 2.14 -7.08
CA GLY A 25 -12.10 1.20 -6.73
C GLY A 25 -12.72 1.49 -5.37
N PRO A 26 -13.94 0.99 -5.10
CA PRO A 26 -14.56 1.12 -3.79
C PRO A 26 -14.08 0.04 -2.79
N PRO A 27 -13.79 0.39 -1.52
CA PRO A 27 -13.72 1.76 -1.00
C PRO A 27 -12.47 2.49 -1.52
N LEU A 28 -12.64 3.76 -1.88
CA LEU A 28 -11.53 4.62 -2.29
C LEU A 28 -10.60 4.81 -1.09
N GLY A 29 -9.31 4.57 -1.27
CA GLY A 29 -8.32 4.86 -0.25
C GLY A 29 -7.06 4.00 -0.35
N THR A 30 -5.95 4.57 0.10
CA THR A 30 -4.67 3.87 0.26
C THR A 30 -4.72 2.87 1.41
N PHE A 31 -3.74 1.98 1.52
CA PHE A 31 -3.70 1.08 2.67
C PHE A 31 -3.55 1.87 3.99
N TYR A 32 -2.91 3.04 3.91
CA TYR A 32 -2.75 3.97 5.02
C TYR A 32 -4.10 4.47 5.55
N THR A 33 -4.97 4.94 4.67
CA THR A 33 -6.32 5.38 5.04
C THR A 33 -7.12 4.22 5.64
N SER A 34 -6.95 3.00 5.11
CA SER A 34 -7.63 1.79 5.57
C SER A 34 -7.22 1.35 6.98
N VAL A 35 -5.99 1.66 7.42
CA VAL A 35 -5.48 1.23 8.74
C VAL A 35 -5.54 2.31 9.81
N LEU A 36 -6.05 3.51 9.53
CA LEU A 36 -6.05 4.65 10.48
C LEU A 36 -6.62 4.30 11.86
N SER A 37 -7.78 3.64 11.90
CA SER A 37 -8.42 3.21 13.15
C SER A 37 -7.60 2.16 13.91
N PHE A 38 -6.84 1.33 13.19
CA PHE A 38 -5.98 0.28 13.74
C PHE A 38 -4.61 0.79 14.19
N VAL A 39 -4.26 2.03 13.86
CA VAL A 39 -3.03 2.72 14.31
C VAL A 39 -3.32 3.88 15.28
N GLU A 40 -4.53 3.93 15.85
CA GLU A 40 -4.97 4.97 16.78
C GLU A 40 -4.93 6.39 16.16
N GLN A 41 -5.28 6.49 14.87
CA GLN A 41 -5.33 7.75 14.10
C GLN A 41 -6.70 7.99 13.44
N ASP A 42 -7.77 7.50 14.06
CA ASP A 42 -9.15 7.63 13.54
C ASP A 42 -9.66 9.09 13.52
N ASN A 43 -8.94 9.99 14.19
CA ASN A 43 -9.17 11.43 14.15
C ASN A 43 -8.56 12.13 12.91
N ASN A 44 -7.82 11.39 12.07
CA ASN A 44 -7.16 11.94 10.89
C ASN A 44 -8.10 11.90 9.68
N ASN A 45 -8.06 12.93 8.82
CA ASN A 45 -8.97 13.05 7.69
C ASN A 45 -8.28 12.60 6.38
N PRO A 46 -8.78 11.55 5.69
CA PRO A 46 -8.28 11.09 4.39
C PRO A 46 -8.37 12.12 3.24
N THR A 47 -8.97 13.29 3.44
CA THR A 47 -9.06 14.34 2.39
C THR A 47 -8.08 15.49 2.59
N VAL A 48 -7.43 15.60 3.76
CA VAL A 48 -6.51 16.72 4.08
C VAL A 48 -5.38 16.24 5.02
N GLY A 49 -4.94 14.99 4.89
CA GLY A 49 -4.25 14.22 5.92
C GLY A 49 -3.25 14.96 6.81
N ALA A 50 -3.20 14.58 8.09
CA ALA A 50 -2.16 14.99 9.05
C ALA A 50 -1.01 13.97 9.09
N PRO A 51 0.21 14.36 9.54
CA PRO A 51 1.34 13.45 9.68
C PRO A 51 1.06 12.26 10.60
N VAL A 52 1.38 11.04 10.14
CA VAL A 52 1.31 9.83 10.95
C VAL A 52 2.70 9.24 11.09
N LYS A 53 3.29 9.36 12.29
CA LYS A 53 4.67 8.90 12.57
C LYS A 53 4.92 7.45 12.17
N LEU A 54 3.90 6.59 12.28
CA LEU A 54 4.02 5.17 11.98
C LEU A 54 4.20 4.88 10.48
N PHE A 55 3.79 5.80 9.61
CA PHE A 55 3.93 5.66 8.15
C PHE A 55 5.29 6.14 7.64
N LEU A 56 6.09 6.76 8.51
CA LEU A 56 7.42 7.26 8.19
C LEU A 56 8.51 6.36 8.74
N CYS A 57 9.61 6.26 7.99
CA CYS A 57 10.86 5.67 8.42
C CYS A 57 11.62 6.69 9.26
N PRO A 58 11.81 6.46 10.58
CA PRO A 58 12.37 7.49 11.47
C PRO A 58 13.79 7.92 11.11
N SER A 59 14.55 7.07 10.41
CA SER A 59 15.90 7.39 9.93
C SER A 59 15.90 8.15 8.60
N ARG A 60 14.77 8.18 7.87
CA ARG A 60 14.65 8.92 6.61
C ARG A 60 14.17 10.34 6.86
N ARG A 61 13.09 10.52 7.63
CA ARG A 61 12.50 11.84 7.85
C ARG A 61 11.66 11.97 9.13
N PRO A 62 11.55 13.19 9.71
CA PRO A 62 10.66 13.47 10.82
C PRO A 62 9.21 13.67 10.35
N VAL A 63 8.28 13.88 11.29
CA VAL A 63 6.84 14.11 11.01
C VAL A 63 6.52 15.51 10.47
N ASP A 64 7.47 16.44 10.48
CA ASP A 64 7.31 17.82 10.02
C ASP A 64 7.24 17.94 8.49
N VAL A 65 7.61 16.88 7.76
CA VAL A 65 7.43 16.76 6.30
C VAL A 65 5.96 16.69 5.86
N GLY A 66 5.03 16.68 6.81
CA GLY A 66 3.60 16.60 6.53
C GLY A 66 3.09 15.16 6.44
N PRO A 67 1.92 14.97 5.81
CA PRO A 67 1.25 13.67 5.65
C PRO A 67 1.91 12.77 4.61
N ARG A 68 3.20 12.47 4.77
CA ARG A 68 3.97 11.61 3.86
C ARG A 68 4.06 10.17 4.36
N ASP A 69 4.56 9.28 3.50
CA ASP A 69 4.83 7.88 3.83
C ASP A 69 6.12 7.33 3.22
N ASP A 70 6.71 6.35 3.90
CA ASP A 70 7.97 5.71 3.52
C ASP A 70 7.86 4.19 3.34
N TYR A 71 6.69 3.63 3.65
CA TYR A 71 6.40 2.22 3.48
C TYR A 71 5.57 2.04 2.21
N GLY A 72 5.27 0.80 1.84
CA GLY A 72 4.47 0.56 0.63
C GLY A 72 3.68 -0.72 0.77
N ALA A 73 2.59 -0.82 0.00
CA ALA A 73 1.81 -2.03 -0.04
C ALA A 73 2.28 -2.98 -1.15
N GLY A 74 2.07 -4.27 -0.90
CA GLY A 74 2.26 -5.30 -1.90
C GLY A 74 1.01 -5.40 -2.75
N HIS A 75 1.19 -5.39 -4.05
CA HIS A 75 0.08 -5.56 -4.97
C HIS A 75 -0.09 -7.02 -5.34
N HIS A 76 -1.33 -7.40 -5.61
CA HIS A 76 -1.66 -8.73 -6.07
C HIS A 76 -1.15 -8.93 -7.52
N PRO A 77 -0.48 -10.05 -7.86
CA PRO A 77 0.05 -10.27 -9.21
C PRO A 77 -1.04 -10.30 -10.29
N ASP A 78 -2.20 -10.93 -10.02
CA ASP A 78 -3.34 -10.95 -10.96
C ASP A 78 -4.03 -9.58 -11.16
N TRP A 79 -3.54 -8.54 -10.51
CA TRP A 79 -4.03 -7.18 -10.73
C TRP A 79 -3.23 -6.45 -11.80
N TRP A 80 -2.32 -7.13 -12.50
CA TRP A 80 -1.76 -6.52 -13.68
C TRP A 80 -2.85 -6.28 -14.75
N PHE A 81 -2.87 -5.06 -15.30
CA PHE A 81 -3.94 -4.49 -16.12
C PHE A 81 -4.35 -5.41 -17.27
N GLN A 82 -5.56 -5.22 -17.81
CA GLN A 82 -6.26 -6.08 -18.80
C GLN A 82 -5.39 -6.74 -19.89
N PHE A 83 -4.29 -6.09 -20.28
CA PHE A 83 -3.42 -6.50 -21.38
C PHE A 83 -2.35 -7.55 -21.02
N SER A 84 -2.01 -7.72 -19.73
CA SER A 84 -1.00 -8.71 -19.28
C SER A 84 -1.38 -9.39 -17.94
N PRO A 85 -2.57 -9.98 -17.80
CA PRO A 85 -3.03 -10.49 -16.51
C PRO A 85 -2.37 -11.82 -16.13
N TYR A 86 -1.96 -11.95 -14.87
CA TYR A 86 -1.50 -13.23 -14.29
C TYR A 86 -2.70 -14.07 -13.79
N ARG A 87 -3.60 -14.43 -14.72
CA ARG A 87 -4.86 -15.12 -14.40
C ARG A 87 -4.62 -16.39 -13.59
N GLY A 88 -5.33 -16.51 -12.46
CA GLY A 88 -5.26 -17.67 -11.58
C GLY A 88 -4.17 -17.60 -10.50
N TRP A 89 -3.37 -16.53 -10.45
CA TRP A 89 -2.35 -16.32 -9.43
C TRP A 89 -2.92 -15.54 -8.25
N TYR A 90 -3.65 -16.23 -7.37
CA TYR A 90 -4.30 -15.61 -6.21
C TYR A 90 -3.42 -15.60 -4.95
N SER A 91 -3.39 -14.47 -4.25
CA SER A 91 -2.85 -14.37 -2.90
C SER A 91 -3.88 -14.90 -1.90
N ILE A 92 -3.40 -15.74 -0.97
CA ILE A 92 -4.22 -16.33 0.12
C ILE A 92 -4.80 -15.24 1.03
N LEU A 93 -4.06 -14.14 1.20
CA LEU A 93 -4.46 -12.98 1.99
C LEU A 93 -4.64 -11.75 1.08
N GLY A 94 -5.18 -11.97 -0.12
CA GLY A 94 -5.38 -10.92 -1.11
C GLY A 94 -6.25 -9.75 -0.62
N GLY A 95 -6.32 -8.70 -1.43
CA GLY A 95 -7.07 -7.50 -1.09
C GLY A 95 -8.59 -7.58 -1.32
N PRO A 96 -9.36 -6.52 -0.98
CA PRO A 96 -10.81 -6.44 -1.14
C PRO A 96 -11.35 -6.73 -2.53
N TYR A 97 -10.59 -6.42 -3.58
CA TYR A 97 -10.99 -6.62 -4.96
C TYR A 97 -9.80 -6.95 -5.88
N PHE A 98 -10.12 -7.39 -7.10
CA PHE A 98 -9.16 -7.61 -8.19
C PHE A 98 -9.84 -7.31 -9.54
N PRO A 99 -9.11 -6.99 -10.62
CA PRO A 99 -9.72 -6.75 -11.93
C PRO A 99 -10.37 -8.01 -12.49
N ASN A 100 -11.50 -7.85 -13.20
CA ASN A 100 -12.14 -8.93 -13.93
C ASN A 100 -11.54 -9.15 -15.33
N HIS A 101 -10.49 -8.41 -15.68
CA HIS A 101 -9.81 -8.43 -16.98
C HIS A 101 -10.70 -8.12 -18.19
N GLN A 102 -11.80 -7.41 -17.94
CA GLN A 102 -12.83 -6.98 -18.90
C GLN A 102 -13.23 -5.51 -18.66
N GLY A 103 -12.36 -4.73 -18.00
CA GLY A 103 -12.62 -3.33 -17.66
C GLY A 103 -13.45 -3.11 -16.39
N GLY A 104 -13.67 -4.14 -15.57
CA GLY A 104 -14.35 -4.04 -14.27
C GLY A 104 -13.55 -4.68 -13.13
N THR A 105 -14.16 -4.70 -11.94
CA THR A 105 -13.56 -5.27 -10.72
C THR A 105 -14.44 -6.38 -10.15
N VAL A 106 -13.79 -7.35 -9.52
CA VAL A 106 -14.37 -8.43 -8.75
C VAL A 106 -14.18 -8.12 -7.28
N THR A 107 -15.28 -7.86 -6.56
CA THR A 107 -15.27 -7.45 -5.14
C THR A 107 -15.72 -8.57 -4.19
N ASN A 108 -16.18 -9.70 -4.74
CA ASN A 108 -16.73 -10.83 -3.99
C ASN A 108 -15.65 -11.79 -3.45
N TYR A 109 -14.38 -11.39 -3.46
CA TYR A 109 -13.33 -12.16 -2.78
C TYR A 109 -13.76 -12.39 -1.33
N ALA A 110 -13.91 -13.64 -0.90
CA ALA A 110 -14.37 -13.94 0.45
C ALA A 110 -13.27 -13.74 1.51
N GLY A 111 -12.00 -13.80 1.08
CA GLY A 111 -10.85 -13.75 1.98
C GLY A 111 -10.67 -15.04 2.80
N VAL A 112 -9.60 -15.08 3.57
CA VAL A 112 -9.26 -16.15 4.51
C VAL A 112 -8.92 -15.50 5.83
N SER A 113 -9.51 -15.93 6.96
CA SER A 113 -9.14 -15.38 8.26
C SER A 113 -7.75 -15.84 8.70
N LEU A 114 -7.00 -14.99 9.39
CA LEU A 114 -5.73 -15.38 10.02
C LEU A 114 -5.91 -16.56 10.98
N GLY A 115 -7.05 -16.68 11.66
CA GLY A 115 -7.38 -17.85 12.47
C GLY A 115 -7.45 -19.15 11.65
N ARG A 116 -8.05 -19.12 10.46
CA ARG A 116 -8.07 -20.28 9.55
C ARG A 116 -6.67 -20.64 9.07
N LEU A 117 -5.87 -19.66 8.70
CA LEU A 117 -4.46 -19.86 8.32
C LEU A 117 -3.64 -20.43 9.48
N THR A 118 -3.84 -19.91 10.69
CA THR A 118 -3.15 -20.38 11.90
C THR A 118 -3.48 -21.85 12.19
N ASN A 119 -4.75 -22.22 12.09
CA ASN A 119 -5.21 -23.57 12.41
C ASN A 119 -4.82 -24.60 11.33
N ALA A 120 -4.75 -24.19 10.07
CA ALA A 120 -4.39 -25.08 8.97
C ALA A 120 -2.87 -25.20 8.79
N ASP A 121 -2.17 -24.06 8.78
CA ASP A 121 -0.81 -23.95 8.27
C ASP A 121 0.17 -23.30 9.27
N GLY A 122 -0.34 -22.68 10.35
CA GLY A 122 0.44 -21.89 11.30
C GLY A 122 0.77 -20.48 10.78
N SER A 123 0.36 -19.43 11.50
CA SER A 123 0.53 -18.02 11.08
C SER A 123 1.87 -17.41 11.46
N SER A 124 2.63 -18.05 12.34
CA SER A 124 3.94 -17.59 12.81
C SER A 124 5.03 -17.58 11.73
N ASN A 125 4.75 -18.12 10.52
CA ASN A 125 5.68 -18.15 9.39
C ASN A 125 5.30 -17.19 8.24
N THR A 126 4.21 -16.42 8.35
CA THR A 126 3.76 -15.54 7.26
C THR A 126 4.34 -14.14 7.43
N LEU A 127 5.51 -13.90 6.81
CA LEU A 127 6.13 -12.57 6.72
C LEU A 127 5.51 -11.80 5.55
N LEU A 128 4.81 -10.70 5.87
CA LEU A 128 4.17 -9.85 4.88
C LEU A 128 5.05 -8.62 4.64
N LEU A 129 6.04 -8.79 3.77
CA LEU A 129 6.94 -7.71 3.36
C LEU A 129 6.62 -7.31 1.92
N ALA A 130 6.16 -6.07 1.76
CA ALA A 130 6.26 -5.36 0.50
C ALA A 130 7.24 -4.20 0.70
N HIS A 131 8.13 -4.01 -0.26
CA HIS A 131 9.17 -2.98 -0.19
C HIS A 131 8.85 -1.89 -1.21
N LYS A 132 8.79 -0.64 -0.73
CA LYS A 132 8.85 0.56 -1.56
C LYS A 132 10.28 0.77 -2.05
N GLY A 133 10.46 1.03 -3.34
CA GLY A 133 11.77 1.41 -3.88
C GLY A 133 12.07 2.84 -3.48
N LEU A 134 13.24 3.09 -2.89
CA LEU A 134 13.70 4.43 -2.49
C LEU A 134 14.91 4.83 -3.35
N ALA A 135 15.11 6.12 -3.62
CA ALA A 135 16.32 6.71 -4.18
C ALA A 135 17.12 7.48 -3.11
N PRO A 136 18.01 6.80 -2.36
CA PRO A 136 18.89 7.46 -1.39
C PRO A 136 19.66 8.67 -1.94
N GLN A 137 20.05 8.61 -3.23
CA GLN A 137 20.77 9.69 -3.91
C GLN A 137 20.01 11.03 -3.98
N TYR A 138 18.70 11.00 -3.83
CA TYR A 138 17.84 12.19 -3.85
C TYR A 138 17.29 12.55 -2.47
N TYR A 139 17.84 11.99 -1.38
CA TYR A 139 17.38 12.34 -0.03
C TYR A 139 17.56 13.83 0.32
N ALA A 140 18.51 14.50 -0.32
CA ALA A 140 18.74 15.93 -0.20
C ALA A 140 17.85 16.80 -1.14
N GLY A 141 16.96 16.18 -1.93
CA GLY A 141 16.11 16.84 -2.93
C GLY A 141 16.62 16.72 -4.36
N GLY A 142 15.90 17.33 -5.30
CA GLY A 142 16.21 17.22 -6.74
C GLY A 142 15.60 16.00 -7.43
N SER A 143 14.57 15.43 -6.80
CA SER A 143 13.51 14.66 -7.43
C SER A 143 13.30 14.72 -8.95
N PRO A 144 13.67 13.74 -9.82
CA PRO A 144 12.94 13.63 -11.08
C PRO A 144 11.53 13.06 -10.81
N PRO A 145 10.47 13.52 -11.51
CA PRO A 145 9.11 13.03 -11.31
C PRO A 145 8.97 11.51 -11.43
N ALA A 146 8.08 10.92 -10.64
CA ALA A 146 7.76 9.50 -10.73
C ALA A 146 7.29 9.14 -12.17
N ASP A 147 7.73 7.98 -12.67
CA ASP A 147 7.43 7.50 -14.04
C ASP A 147 7.80 8.46 -15.19
N ASN A 148 8.68 9.45 -14.95
CA ASN A 148 8.91 10.58 -15.87
C ASN A 148 7.64 11.35 -16.24
N ASN A 149 6.58 11.28 -15.40
CA ASN A 149 5.36 12.03 -15.63
C ASN A 149 5.45 13.39 -14.90
N PRO A 150 5.46 14.52 -15.62
CA PRO A 150 5.54 15.85 -15.01
C PRO A 150 4.29 16.23 -14.18
N GLU A 151 3.20 15.47 -14.25
CA GLU A 151 1.99 15.68 -13.45
C GLU A 151 2.06 15.04 -12.05
N TYR A 152 2.96 14.08 -11.85
CA TYR A 152 3.12 13.37 -10.58
C TYR A 152 4.29 13.97 -9.78
N THR A 153 4.04 14.34 -8.52
CA THR A 153 5.08 14.91 -7.66
C THR A 153 6.07 13.83 -7.23
N THR A 154 7.30 14.25 -6.94
CA THR A 154 8.42 13.37 -6.59
C THR A 154 8.20 12.62 -5.27
N ASP A 155 7.34 13.13 -4.40
CA ASP A 155 6.95 12.57 -3.11
C ASP A 155 5.42 12.64 -3.01
N VAL A 156 4.81 11.63 -2.40
CA VAL A 156 3.36 11.47 -2.30
C VAL A 156 2.90 11.58 -0.85
N THR A 157 1.62 11.88 -0.67
CA THR A 157 1.04 11.89 0.66
C THR A 157 0.35 10.55 0.92
N TRP A 158 0.23 10.14 2.17
CA TRP A 158 -0.40 8.85 2.47
C TRP A 158 -1.90 8.82 2.13
N PHE A 159 -2.52 9.99 1.88
CA PHE A 159 -3.95 10.15 1.61
C PHE A 159 -4.28 10.58 0.17
N GLU A 160 -3.33 11.17 -0.56
CA GLU A 160 -3.42 11.55 -1.97
C GLU A 160 -2.21 11.04 -2.75
N GLY A 161 -2.46 10.50 -3.93
CA GLY A 161 -1.42 10.02 -4.83
C GLY A 161 -1.97 9.03 -5.84
N SER A 162 -1.19 8.78 -6.89
CA SER A 162 -1.40 7.60 -7.71
C SER A 162 -1.11 6.38 -6.84
N GLY A 163 -2.03 5.39 -6.79
CA GLY A 163 -1.77 4.12 -6.11
C GLY A 163 -0.45 3.47 -6.56
N TRP A 164 0.07 3.90 -7.72
CA TRP A 164 1.33 3.45 -8.28
C TRP A 164 2.60 3.95 -7.58
N GLU A 165 2.51 5.04 -6.83
CA GLU A 165 3.65 5.66 -6.14
C GLU A 165 3.90 5.04 -4.74
N HIS A 166 2.95 4.25 -4.26
CA HIS A 166 3.01 3.57 -2.97
C HIS A 166 3.37 2.08 -3.10
N HIS A 167 3.64 1.62 -4.31
CA HIS A 167 3.79 0.19 -4.58
C HIS A 167 4.94 -0.12 -5.55
N ARG A 168 5.08 -1.39 -5.92
CA ARG A 168 6.10 -1.87 -6.86
C ARG A 168 5.43 -2.29 -8.17
N ASP A 169 5.86 -1.72 -9.30
CA ASP A 169 5.56 -2.25 -10.64
C ASP A 169 6.41 -3.53 -10.90
N PRO A 170 5.81 -4.71 -11.09
CA PRO A 170 6.55 -5.95 -11.35
C PRO A 170 7.13 -6.03 -12.77
N THR A 171 6.71 -5.16 -13.69
CA THR A 171 7.05 -5.24 -15.13
C THR A 171 8.11 -4.26 -15.59
N ARG A 172 8.33 -3.18 -14.85
CA ARG A 172 9.30 -2.14 -15.22
C ARG A 172 10.51 -2.04 -14.29
N GLY A 173 10.62 -2.92 -13.29
CA GLY A 173 11.73 -2.94 -12.35
C GLY A 173 11.51 -2.04 -11.13
N PHE A 174 12.56 -1.86 -10.31
CA PHE A 174 12.48 -1.03 -9.10
C PHE A 174 12.45 0.45 -9.48
N PHE A 175 11.26 1.07 -9.51
CA PHE A 175 11.17 2.52 -9.55
C PHE A 175 11.35 3.13 -8.17
N GLN A 176 11.90 4.34 -8.16
CA GLN A 176 12.49 4.95 -6.98
C GLN A 176 11.64 6.13 -6.48
N ASP A 177 11.15 6.04 -5.25
CA ASP A 177 10.64 7.17 -4.48
C ASP A 177 11.77 8.13 -4.15
N SER A 178 11.49 9.42 -4.17
CA SER A 178 12.42 10.45 -4.57
C SER A 178 12.12 11.70 -3.72
N ASN A 179 13.04 12.12 -2.85
CA ASN A 179 12.69 13.06 -1.78
C ASN A 179 12.48 14.50 -2.31
N ASN A 180 11.64 15.28 -1.62
CA ASN A 180 11.47 16.74 -1.72
C ASN A 180 10.91 17.29 -3.04
N VAL A 181 9.61 17.08 -3.24
CA VAL A 181 8.63 18.17 -3.50
C VAL A 181 7.39 17.89 -2.67
#